data_AF-A0A074VQ46-F1
#
_entry.id   AF-A0A074VQ46-F1
#
_cell.length_a   1.000
_cell.length_b   1.000
_cell.length_c   1.000
_cell.angle_alpha   90.00
_cell.angle_beta   90.00
_cell.angle_gamma   90.00
#
_symmetry.space_group_name_H-M   'P 1'
#
loop_
_entity.id
_entity.type
_entity.pdbx_description
1 polymer ?
#
loop_
_entity_poly.entity_id
_entity_poly.type
_entity_poly.pdbx_seq_one_letter_code
_entity_poly.pdbx_strand_id
1 'polypeptide(L)'
;MSTSDTSNLVHGVIPNLAFLLEHNDNVASAYLCTANATQISKTSEEGAHFCGYRNIQMLLAAQDHKSNGTNAETPTISDLQARIEEAWKAGYNSHGMTQTGGIRGTRKHIGTSEVEALLLSMRIPCTGSAFQGKNAWQQLLDYVHAYFCNPYTSSGATTESQRVYLTQKLPIFLQRPGHSLTIVGSIKLRSGKRKLLTFDPAWQPPSPMRMPLNLNQHRAWKLKWLLKQYTKSERYFQRYSAFETLIIEHRIGDQSYTP
;
A
#
# COMPACT_ATOMS: atom_id res chain seq x y z
N MET A 1 -17.41 12.26 -20.68
CA MET A 1 -16.47 12.56 -19.57
C MET A 1 -17.07 12.00 -18.30
N SER A 2 -16.67 10.80 -17.87
CA SER A 2 -17.12 10.28 -16.57
C SER A 2 -16.28 10.95 -15.50
N THR A 3 -16.90 11.84 -14.72
CA THR A 3 -16.29 12.38 -13.50
C THR A 3 -15.89 11.22 -12.60
N SER A 4 -14.63 11.20 -12.16
CA SER A 4 -14.12 10.20 -11.24
C SER A 4 -14.96 10.23 -9.96
N ASP A 5 -15.74 9.16 -9.70
CA ASP A 5 -16.49 9.00 -8.45
C ASP A 5 -15.49 8.88 -7.30
N THR A 6 -15.36 9.95 -6.50
CA THR A 6 -14.44 10.00 -5.35
C THR A 6 -15.04 9.40 -4.08
N SER A 7 -16.26 8.85 -4.13
CA SER A 7 -16.96 8.33 -2.94
C SER A 7 -16.26 7.14 -2.25
N ASN A 8 -15.42 6.43 -3.01
CA ASN A 8 -14.67 5.25 -2.57
C ASN A 8 -13.25 5.57 -2.06
N LEU A 9 -12.90 6.86 -2.00
CA LEU A 9 -11.58 7.36 -1.63
C LEU A 9 -11.63 8.08 -0.28
N VAL A 10 -10.68 7.79 0.61
CA VAL A 10 -10.62 8.35 1.97
C VAL A 10 -9.19 8.76 2.34
N HIS A 11 -9.04 10.04 2.65
CA HIS A 11 -7.80 10.66 3.15
C HIS A 11 -7.71 10.59 4.68
N GLY A 12 -6.55 10.91 5.25
CA GLY A 12 -6.37 11.03 6.70
C GLY A 12 -6.39 9.71 7.48
N VAL A 13 -6.43 8.57 6.80
CA VAL A 13 -6.44 7.24 7.43
C VAL A 13 -5.12 6.96 8.16
N ILE A 14 -3.98 7.35 7.59
CA ILE A 14 -2.65 7.12 8.22
C ILE A 14 -2.50 7.86 9.56
N PRO A 15 -2.78 9.17 9.66
CA PRO A 15 -2.82 9.87 10.96
C PRO A 15 -3.74 9.20 11.98
N ASN A 16 -4.93 8.75 11.55
CA ASN A 16 -5.85 8.02 12.44
C ASN A 16 -5.27 6.69 12.93
N LEU A 17 -4.56 5.95 12.08
CA LEU A 17 -3.86 4.73 12.48
C LEU A 17 -2.72 5.02 13.46
N ALA A 18 -1.94 6.07 13.23
CA ALA A 18 -0.89 6.51 14.16
C ALA A 18 -1.49 6.82 15.54
N PHE A 19 -2.57 7.60 15.58
CA PHE A 19 -3.31 7.90 16.80
C PHE A 19 -3.80 6.64 17.53
N LEU A 20 -4.38 5.67 16.81
CA LEU A 20 -4.82 4.40 17.41
C LEU A 20 -3.67 3.56 17.98
N LEU A 21 -2.48 3.64 17.39
CA LEU A 21 -1.29 2.89 17.80
C LEU A 21 -0.61 3.53 19.02
N GLU A 22 -0.57 4.85 19.08
CA GLU A 22 -0.04 5.59 20.24
C GLU A 22 -0.82 5.24 21.51
N HIS A 23 -2.14 5.11 21.40
CA HIS A 23 -3.05 4.75 22.50
C HIS A 23 -3.21 3.24 22.70
N ASN A 24 -2.29 2.43 22.17
CA ASN A 24 -2.28 0.99 22.39
C ASN A 24 -1.00 0.56 23.10
N ASP A 25 -1.12 0.27 24.39
CA ASP A 25 0.01 -0.09 25.26
C ASP A 25 0.74 -1.37 24.84
N ASN A 26 0.10 -2.23 24.05
CA ASN A 26 0.72 -3.46 23.56
C ASN A 26 1.72 -3.20 22.42
N VAL A 27 1.71 -2.02 21.79
CA VAL A 27 2.62 -1.65 20.71
C VAL A 27 3.99 -1.31 21.32
N ALA A 28 5.01 -2.07 20.94
CA ALA A 28 6.40 -1.75 21.27
C ALA A 28 6.94 -0.70 20.31
N SER A 29 6.77 -0.93 19.00
CA SER A 29 7.06 0.07 17.98
C SER A 29 6.14 -0.10 16.76
N ALA A 30 5.89 0.99 16.04
CA ALA A 30 5.17 0.98 14.77
C ALA A 30 5.75 2.03 13.82
N TYR A 31 5.89 1.66 12.55
CA TYR A 31 6.37 2.54 11.49
C TYR A 31 5.33 2.56 10.37
N LEU A 32 4.89 3.75 9.99
CA LEU A 32 3.87 3.96 8.97
C LEU A 32 4.47 4.71 7.78
N CYS A 33 3.90 4.50 6.60
CA CYS A 33 4.24 5.27 5.41
C CYS A 33 3.87 6.76 5.57
N THR A 34 4.09 7.53 4.51
CA THR A 34 3.67 8.93 4.42
C THR A 34 2.22 9.15 4.87
N ALA A 35 2.00 10.23 5.62
CA ALA A 35 0.69 10.58 6.18
C ALA A 35 -0.39 10.80 5.10
N ASN A 36 0.03 11.10 3.87
CA ASN A 36 -0.86 11.43 2.76
C ASN A 36 -1.29 10.21 1.92
N ALA A 37 -0.86 9.00 2.31
CA ALA A 37 -1.33 7.80 1.66
C ALA A 37 -2.85 7.67 1.81
N THR A 38 -3.53 7.57 0.68
CA THR A 38 -4.98 7.62 0.59
C THR A 38 -5.52 6.21 0.42
N GLN A 39 -6.59 5.86 1.17
CA GLN A 39 -7.25 4.57 1.03
C GLN A 39 -8.28 4.63 -0.09
N ILE A 40 -8.21 3.69 -1.03
CA ILE A 40 -9.17 3.57 -2.13
C ILE A 40 -9.76 2.16 -2.11
N SER A 41 -11.08 2.09 -2.04
CA SER A 41 -11.83 0.83 -2.00
C SER A 41 -12.44 0.49 -3.35
N LYS A 42 -12.76 -0.77 -3.57
CA LYS A 42 -13.58 -1.15 -4.72
C LYS A 42 -14.99 -0.61 -4.61
N THR A 43 -15.61 -0.28 -5.74
CA THR A 43 -17.06 -0.01 -5.80
C THR A 43 -17.84 -1.33 -5.81
N SER A 44 -19.13 -1.29 -5.49
CA SER A 44 -19.99 -2.46 -5.43
C SER A 44 -20.11 -3.21 -6.77
N GLU A 45 -19.94 -2.51 -7.89
CA GLU A 45 -20.12 -3.03 -9.25
C GLU A 45 -18.86 -3.73 -9.82
N GLU A 46 -17.70 -3.52 -9.20
CA GLU A 46 -16.41 -4.04 -9.67
C GLU A 46 -16.22 -5.54 -9.42
N GLY A 47 -16.88 -6.15 -8.45
CA GLY A 47 -16.68 -7.57 -8.14
C GLY A 47 -15.28 -7.89 -7.59
N ALA A 48 -14.81 -9.13 -7.77
CA ALA A 48 -13.65 -9.65 -7.02
C ALA A 48 -12.28 -9.19 -7.55
N HIS A 49 -12.15 -8.93 -8.84
CA HIS A 49 -10.86 -8.98 -9.54
C HIS A 49 -10.03 -7.68 -9.55
N PHE A 50 -10.61 -6.56 -9.09
CA PHE A 50 -10.02 -5.23 -9.29
C PHE A 50 -9.06 -4.76 -8.18
N CYS A 51 -8.69 -5.62 -7.24
CA CYS A 51 -7.78 -5.25 -6.15
C CYS A 51 -6.45 -4.68 -6.65
N GLY A 52 -5.83 -5.30 -7.66
CA GLY A 52 -4.56 -4.83 -8.23
C GLY A 52 -4.62 -3.38 -8.72
N TYR A 53 -5.65 -3.04 -9.49
CA TYR A 53 -5.84 -1.69 -10.00
C TYR A 53 -6.08 -0.66 -8.89
N ARG A 54 -6.90 -0.99 -7.87
CA ARG A 54 -7.10 -0.09 -6.72
C ARG A 54 -5.82 0.12 -5.91
N ASN A 55 -4.98 -0.91 -5.78
CA ASN A 55 -3.68 -0.77 -5.14
C ASN A 55 -2.70 0.08 -5.99
N ILE A 56 -2.72 -0.01 -7.33
CA ILE A 56 -2.00 0.92 -8.22
C ILE A 56 -2.43 2.36 -7.97
N GLN A 57 -3.74 2.60 -7.94
CA GLN A 57 -4.28 3.94 -7.67
C GLN A 57 -3.76 4.50 -6.34
N MET A 58 -3.73 3.68 -5.28
CA MET A 58 -3.19 4.09 -3.97
C MET A 58 -1.69 4.39 -4.01
N LEU A 59 -0.90 3.60 -4.76
CA LEU A 59 0.54 3.86 -4.94
C LEU A 59 0.79 5.18 -5.69
N LEU A 60 0.09 5.38 -6.82
CA LEU A 60 0.25 6.58 -7.65
C LEU A 60 -0.19 7.84 -6.90
N ALA A 61 -1.30 7.79 -6.16
CA ALA A 61 -1.75 8.92 -5.34
C ALA A 61 -0.71 9.32 -4.27
N ALA A 62 -0.08 8.33 -3.61
CA ALA A 62 0.97 8.61 -2.63
C ALA A 62 2.25 9.17 -3.29
N GLN A 63 2.63 8.65 -4.46
CA GLN A 63 3.79 9.11 -5.23
C GLN A 63 3.60 10.53 -5.76
N ASP A 64 2.42 10.85 -6.28
CA ASP A 64 2.08 12.18 -6.78
C ASP A 64 2.12 13.21 -5.66
N HIS A 65 1.47 12.94 -4.53
CA HIS A 65 1.51 13.82 -3.37
C HIS A 65 2.95 14.03 -2.89
N LYS A 66 3.78 12.99 -2.93
CA LYS A 66 5.20 13.13 -2.54
C LYS A 66 6.00 14.00 -3.52
N SER A 67 5.72 13.91 -4.82
CA SER A 67 6.50 14.60 -5.87
C SER A 67 6.05 16.03 -6.10
N ASN A 68 4.73 16.26 -6.09
CA ASN A 68 4.10 17.50 -6.54
C ASN A 68 3.36 18.23 -5.42
N GLY A 69 3.18 17.61 -4.25
CA GLY A 69 2.40 18.18 -3.14
C GLY A 69 0.90 18.27 -3.40
N THR A 70 0.41 17.65 -4.49
CA THR A 70 -0.98 17.68 -4.92
C THR A 70 -1.64 16.32 -4.77
N ASN A 71 -2.98 16.30 -4.69
CA ASN A 71 -3.76 15.09 -4.93
C ASN A 71 -4.15 15.07 -6.41
N ALA A 72 -3.27 14.60 -7.30
CA ALA A 72 -3.64 14.47 -8.72
C ALA A 72 -4.88 13.57 -8.89
N GLU A 73 -5.58 13.79 -10.01
CA GLU A 73 -6.70 12.95 -10.39
C GLU A 73 -6.23 11.50 -10.53
N THR A 74 -6.91 10.60 -9.81
CA THR A 74 -6.57 9.19 -9.81
C THR A 74 -7.00 8.57 -11.15
N PRO A 75 -6.11 7.88 -11.89
CA PRO A 75 -6.45 7.31 -13.19
C PRO A 75 -7.58 6.29 -13.06
N THR A 76 -8.49 6.25 -14.02
CA THR A 76 -9.58 5.26 -14.00
C THR A 76 -9.05 3.85 -14.24
N ILE A 77 -9.84 2.83 -13.92
CA ILE A 77 -9.48 1.44 -14.20
C ILE A 77 -9.23 1.22 -15.71
N SER A 78 -10.06 1.83 -16.57
CA SER A 78 -9.90 1.75 -18.02
C SER A 78 -8.60 2.41 -18.47
N ASP A 79 -8.22 3.55 -17.88
CA ASP A 79 -6.95 4.21 -18.17
C ASP A 79 -5.77 3.34 -17.73
N LEU A 80 -5.86 2.71 -16.57
CA LEU A 80 -4.82 1.79 -16.09
C LEU A 80 -4.65 0.60 -17.03
N GLN A 81 -5.75 -0.02 -17.47
CA GLN A 81 -5.69 -1.12 -18.44
C GLN A 81 -5.03 -0.69 -19.77
N ALA A 82 -5.38 0.49 -20.28
CA ALA A 82 -4.80 1.03 -21.50
C ALA A 82 -3.28 1.28 -21.34
N ARG A 83 -2.88 1.93 -20.26
CA ARG A 83 -1.47 2.24 -19.98
C ARG A 83 -0.62 0.99 -19.75
N ILE A 84 -1.17 -0.03 -19.09
CA ILE A 84 -0.49 -1.32 -18.92
C ILE A 84 -0.26 -2.00 -20.28
N GLU A 85 -1.28 -2.04 -21.15
CA GLU A 85 -1.10 -2.61 -22.50
C GLU A 85 -0.12 -1.80 -23.36
N GLU A 86 -0.11 -0.47 -23.23
CA GLU A 86 0.89 0.39 -23.87
C GLU A 86 2.30 0.11 -23.35
N ALA A 87 2.47 -0.11 -22.04
CA ALA A 87 3.74 -0.52 -21.45
C ALA A 87 4.23 -1.86 -22.00
N TRP A 88 3.33 -2.84 -22.15
CA TRP A 88 3.65 -4.13 -22.77
C TRP A 88 4.10 -3.97 -24.23
N LYS A 89 3.42 -3.12 -25.02
CA LYS A 89 3.82 -2.80 -26.40
C LYS A 89 5.18 -2.10 -26.48
N ALA A 90 5.52 -1.31 -25.47
CA ALA A 90 6.83 -0.66 -25.33
C ALA A 90 7.94 -1.60 -24.81
N GLY A 91 7.62 -2.88 -24.54
CA GLY A 91 8.60 -3.90 -24.16
C GLY A 91 8.73 -4.16 -22.66
N TYR A 92 8.02 -3.42 -21.80
CA TYR A 92 8.05 -3.66 -20.35
C TYR A 92 7.16 -4.85 -19.98
N ASN A 93 7.70 -5.90 -19.38
CA ASN A 93 6.98 -7.13 -18.99
C ASN A 93 5.98 -7.62 -20.05
N SER A 94 6.39 -7.62 -21.32
CA SER A 94 5.53 -7.88 -22.48
C SER A 94 4.87 -9.27 -22.46
N HIS A 95 5.39 -10.22 -21.66
CA HIS A 95 4.77 -11.52 -21.42
C HIS A 95 3.32 -11.42 -20.92
N GLY A 96 2.96 -10.33 -20.23
CA GLY A 96 1.61 -10.11 -19.70
C GLY A 96 0.56 -10.06 -20.82
N MET A 97 0.92 -9.50 -21.98
CA MET A 97 0.05 -9.49 -23.16
C MET A 97 -0.25 -10.92 -23.64
N THR A 98 0.78 -11.77 -23.76
CA THR A 98 0.63 -13.16 -24.20
C THR A 98 -0.15 -14.01 -23.21
N GLN A 99 0.13 -13.87 -21.91
CA GLN A 99 -0.52 -14.66 -20.85
C GLN A 99 -2.00 -14.32 -20.69
N THR A 100 -2.36 -13.05 -20.86
CA THR A 100 -3.73 -12.58 -20.64
C THR A 100 -4.55 -12.49 -21.92
N GLY A 101 -3.92 -12.32 -23.09
CA GLY A 101 -4.61 -11.94 -24.33
C GLY A 101 -5.17 -10.52 -24.29
N GLY A 102 -4.55 -9.62 -23.53
CA GLY A 102 -5.02 -8.25 -23.29
C GLY A 102 -5.97 -8.13 -22.10
N ILE A 103 -5.99 -6.95 -21.48
CA ILE A 103 -6.78 -6.64 -20.27
C ILE A 103 -7.78 -5.49 -20.45
N ARG A 104 -7.68 -4.67 -21.52
CA ARG A 104 -8.61 -3.57 -21.79
C ARG A 104 -10.05 -4.04 -21.90
N GLY A 105 -10.94 -3.38 -21.17
CA GLY A 105 -12.37 -3.71 -21.16
C GLY A 105 -12.70 -5.04 -20.48
N THR A 106 -11.72 -5.68 -19.84
CA THR A 106 -11.91 -6.98 -19.17
C THR A 106 -11.98 -6.82 -17.65
N ARG A 107 -12.34 -7.92 -16.97
CA ARG A 107 -12.30 -8.03 -15.50
C ARG A 107 -11.13 -8.91 -15.04
N LYS A 108 -10.06 -9.00 -15.84
CA LYS A 108 -8.91 -9.86 -15.54
C LYS A 108 -8.11 -9.31 -14.35
N HIS A 109 -7.65 -10.23 -13.52
CA HIS A 109 -6.71 -9.93 -12.46
C HIS A 109 -5.38 -9.42 -13.04
N ILE A 110 -4.75 -8.54 -12.29
CA ILE A 110 -3.37 -8.13 -12.50
C ILE A 110 -2.58 -8.37 -11.22
N GLY A 111 -1.27 -8.52 -11.35
CA GLY A 111 -0.33 -8.71 -10.27
C GLY A 111 0.89 -7.79 -10.38
N THR A 112 1.97 -8.19 -9.74
CA THR A 112 3.20 -7.41 -9.61
C THR A 112 3.79 -7.00 -10.96
N SER A 113 3.77 -7.89 -11.96
CA SER A 113 4.29 -7.66 -13.31
C SER A 113 3.63 -6.48 -14.02
N GLU A 114 2.30 -6.34 -13.89
CA GLU A 114 1.55 -5.23 -14.50
C GLU A 114 1.81 -3.91 -13.79
N VAL A 115 1.94 -3.94 -12.46
CA VAL A 115 2.27 -2.75 -11.66
C VAL A 115 3.66 -2.25 -12.05
N GLU A 116 4.64 -3.14 -12.16
CA GLU A 116 6.01 -2.82 -12.56
C GLU A 116 6.07 -2.29 -13.99
N ALA A 117 5.39 -2.93 -14.95
CA ALA A 117 5.34 -2.47 -16.33
C ALA A 117 4.83 -1.03 -16.43
N LEU A 118 3.73 -0.75 -15.73
CA LEU A 118 3.14 0.59 -15.68
C LEU A 118 4.12 1.61 -15.10
N LEU A 119 4.69 1.36 -13.92
CA LEU A 119 5.58 2.31 -13.25
C LEU A 119 6.84 2.58 -14.08
N LEU A 120 7.47 1.54 -14.62
CA LEU A 120 8.67 1.68 -15.46
C LEU A 120 8.37 2.47 -16.74
N SER A 121 7.25 2.22 -17.41
CA SER A 121 6.84 3.01 -18.58
C SER A 121 6.60 4.49 -18.27
N MET A 122 6.18 4.81 -17.04
CA MET A 122 6.04 6.17 -16.52
C MET A 122 7.37 6.77 -16.01
N ARG A 123 8.49 6.04 -16.16
CA ARG A 123 9.82 6.40 -15.63
C ARG A 123 9.84 6.55 -14.11
N ILE A 124 8.98 5.83 -13.39
CA ILE A 124 8.97 5.76 -11.93
C ILE A 124 9.79 4.54 -11.52
N PRO A 125 10.99 4.70 -10.94
CA PRO A 125 11.82 3.57 -10.54
C PRO A 125 11.12 2.76 -9.44
N CYS A 126 11.17 1.44 -9.56
CA CYS A 126 10.55 0.55 -8.59
C CYS A 126 11.30 -0.78 -8.51
N THR A 127 11.17 -1.45 -7.36
CA THR A 127 11.80 -2.74 -7.10
C THR A 127 10.73 -3.79 -6.78
N GLY A 128 10.65 -4.84 -7.59
CA GLY A 128 9.94 -6.07 -7.28
C GLY A 128 10.75 -6.97 -6.34
N SER A 129 10.09 -7.69 -5.42
CA SER A 129 10.72 -8.74 -4.61
C SER A 129 9.75 -9.89 -4.41
N ALA A 130 10.25 -11.12 -4.52
CA ALA A 130 9.46 -12.33 -4.35
C ALA A 130 9.94 -13.13 -3.14
N PHE A 131 8.99 -13.68 -2.37
CA PHE A 131 9.23 -14.49 -1.20
C PHE A 131 8.51 -15.82 -1.37
N GLN A 132 9.23 -16.95 -1.27
CA GLN A 132 8.65 -18.27 -1.51
C GLN A 132 9.07 -19.29 -0.45
N GLY A 133 8.23 -20.30 -0.26
CA GLY A 133 8.46 -21.42 0.66
C GLY A 133 7.85 -21.22 2.05
N LYS A 134 8.18 -22.15 2.96
CA LYS A 134 7.56 -22.22 4.31
C LYS A 134 7.81 -20.97 5.17
N ASN A 135 8.93 -20.29 4.93
CA ASN A 135 9.35 -19.10 5.68
C ASN A 135 9.07 -17.79 4.94
N ALA A 136 8.33 -17.81 3.82
CA ALA A 136 8.03 -16.62 3.01
C ALA A 136 7.38 -15.50 3.83
N TRP A 137 6.51 -15.86 4.77
CA TRP A 137 5.84 -14.89 5.65
C TRP A 137 6.83 -14.20 6.62
N GLN A 138 7.86 -14.89 7.11
CA GLN A 138 8.90 -14.28 7.96
C GLN A 138 9.72 -13.30 7.15
N GLN A 139 10.19 -13.73 5.96
CA GLN A 139 10.98 -12.89 5.07
C GLN A 139 10.21 -11.63 4.65
N LEU A 140 8.91 -11.75 4.33
CA LEU A 140 8.05 -10.61 4.06
C LEU A 140 8.01 -9.63 5.25
N LEU A 141 7.80 -10.14 6.47
CA LEU A 141 7.73 -9.30 7.67
C LEU A 141 9.08 -8.62 7.97
N ASP A 142 10.20 -9.32 7.78
CA ASP A 142 11.55 -8.78 7.94
C ASP A 142 11.82 -7.67 6.91
N TYR A 143 11.52 -7.94 5.64
CA TYR A 143 11.70 -7.01 4.53
C TYR A 143 10.89 -5.72 4.71
N VAL A 144 9.60 -5.85 5.00
CA VAL A 144 8.70 -4.71 5.20
C VAL A 144 9.11 -3.89 6.42
N HIS A 145 9.51 -4.55 7.51
CA HIS A 145 10.00 -3.85 8.69
C HIS A 145 11.28 -3.07 8.39
N ALA A 146 12.26 -3.68 7.72
CA ALA A 146 13.50 -3.02 7.33
C ALA A 146 13.26 -1.80 6.43
N TYR A 147 12.32 -1.89 5.49
CA TYR A 147 11.96 -0.78 4.61
C TYR A 147 11.44 0.45 5.38
N PHE A 148 10.49 0.25 6.32
CA PHE A 148 9.89 1.35 7.08
C PHE A 148 10.73 1.79 8.29
N CYS A 149 11.52 0.91 8.88
CA CYS A 149 12.35 1.22 10.06
C CYS A 149 13.60 2.03 9.70
N ASN A 150 13.88 2.27 8.41
CA ASN A 150 15.12 2.90 8.00
C ASN A 150 15.22 4.38 8.49
N PRO A 151 16.19 4.70 9.38
CA PRO A 151 16.29 5.96 10.09
C PRO A 151 16.57 7.17 9.20
N TYR A 152 17.06 6.99 7.96
CA TYR A 152 17.27 8.09 7.02
C TYR A 152 15.98 8.80 6.56
N THR A 153 14.80 8.31 6.98
CA THR A 153 13.49 8.85 6.59
C THR A 153 12.59 9.24 7.76
N SER A 154 13.09 9.17 8.99
CA SER A 154 12.40 9.62 10.19
C SER A 154 12.62 11.13 10.36
N SER A 155 11.62 11.94 9.99
CA SER A 155 11.67 13.38 10.16
C SER A 155 11.39 13.75 11.62
N GLY A 156 12.43 14.05 12.41
CA GLY A 156 12.30 14.71 13.72
C GLY A 156 13.23 14.21 14.82
N ALA A 157 13.44 15.04 15.84
CA ALA A 157 14.12 14.65 17.07
C ALA A 157 13.30 13.59 17.80
N THR A 158 13.79 12.35 17.84
CA THR A 158 13.15 11.25 18.55
C THR A 158 13.31 11.44 20.05
N THR A 159 12.21 11.53 20.79
CA THR A 159 12.24 11.39 22.26
C THR A 159 12.39 9.92 22.62
N GLU A 160 13.01 9.62 23.77
CA GLU A 160 13.21 8.24 24.26
C GLU A 160 11.89 7.46 24.45
N SER A 161 10.75 8.15 24.52
CA SER A 161 9.42 7.56 24.72
C SER A 161 8.61 7.35 23.44
N GLN A 162 9.08 7.82 22.28
CA GLN A 162 8.34 7.69 21.02
C GLN A 162 8.32 6.23 20.56
N ARG A 163 7.13 5.69 20.28
CA ARG A 163 6.93 4.31 19.78
C ARG A 163 6.35 4.24 18.37
N VAL A 164 5.71 5.31 17.91
CA VAL A 164 5.02 5.36 16.63
C VAL A 164 5.71 6.40 15.75
N TYR A 165 6.07 5.99 14.53
CA TYR A 165 6.86 6.79 13.61
C TYR A 165 6.12 6.90 12.28
N LEU A 166 5.77 8.14 11.91
CA LEU A 166 5.37 8.47 10.55
C LEU A 166 6.64 8.70 9.73
N THR A 167 6.81 7.91 8.67
CA THR A 167 7.97 8.02 7.78
C THR A 167 7.61 8.81 6.54
N GLN A 168 8.60 9.20 5.76
CA GLN A 168 8.38 9.74 4.41
C GLN A 168 8.30 8.65 3.33
N LYS A 169 8.35 7.36 3.69
CA LYS A 169 8.33 6.24 2.76
C LYS A 169 6.96 6.08 2.11
N LEU A 170 6.93 5.60 0.87
CA LEU A 170 5.69 5.29 0.17
C LEU A 170 5.14 3.93 0.63
N PRO A 171 3.82 3.70 0.46
CA PRO A 171 3.23 2.38 0.66
C PRO A 171 3.85 1.31 -0.25
N ILE A 172 3.70 0.05 0.11
CA ILE A 172 4.21 -1.11 -0.65
C ILE A 172 3.03 -1.85 -1.27
N PHE A 173 3.08 -2.15 -2.56
CA PHE A 173 2.13 -3.10 -3.15
C PHE A 173 2.49 -4.51 -2.72
N LEU A 174 1.52 -5.30 -2.27
CA LEU A 174 1.68 -6.69 -1.85
C LEU A 174 0.75 -7.58 -2.68
N GLN A 175 1.32 -8.52 -3.42
CA GLN A 175 0.60 -9.63 -4.04
C GLN A 175 0.69 -10.87 -3.15
N ARG A 176 -0.45 -11.55 -2.99
CA ARG A 176 -0.52 -12.93 -2.51
C ARG A 176 -1.42 -13.76 -3.45
N PRO A 177 -1.44 -15.10 -3.36
CA PRO A 177 -2.30 -15.92 -4.21
C PRO A 177 -3.77 -15.49 -4.10
N GLY A 178 -4.36 -14.96 -5.18
CA GLY A 178 -5.78 -14.60 -5.27
C GLY A 178 -6.19 -13.21 -4.71
N HIS A 179 -5.26 -12.36 -4.27
CA HIS A 179 -5.57 -10.97 -3.87
C HIS A 179 -4.32 -10.10 -3.73
N SER A 180 -4.47 -8.79 -3.87
CA SER A 180 -3.43 -7.83 -3.55
C SER A 180 -3.89 -6.81 -2.52
N LEU A 181 -2.93 -6.26 -1.79
CA LEU A 181 -3.10 -5.28 -0.72
C LEU A 181 -2.08 -4.16 -0.90
N THR A 182 -2.30 -3.04 -0.22
CA THR A 182 -1.28 -2.00 -0.03
C THR A 182 -0.84 -2.02 1.42
N ILE A 183 0.44 -2.32 1.68
CA ILE A 183 1.02 -2.23 3.02
C ILE A 183 1.36 -0.77 3.32
N VAL A 184 0.88 -0.27 4.44
CA VAL A 184 1.05 1.12 4.88
C VAL A 184 1.84 1.24 6.18
N GLY A 185 2.32 0.13 6.73
CA GLY A 185 3.21 0.15 7.88
C GLY A 185 3.47 -1.22 8.49
N SER A 186 4.35 -1.24 9.49
CA SER A 186 4.71 -2.41 10.28
C SER A 186 4.54 -2.14 11.77
N ILE A 187 4.16 -3.16 12.53
CA ILE A 187 3.96 -3.10 13.98
C ILE A 187 4.73 -4.23 14.65
N LYS A 188 5.49 -3.91 15.69
CA LYS A 188 6.05 -4.85 16.65
C LYS A 188 5.32 -4.69 17.99
N LEU A 189 4.76 -5.77 18.50
CA LEU A 189 4.12 -5.79 19.82
C LEU A 189 5.15 -6.07 20.92
N ARG A 190 4.85 -5.69 22.16
CA ARG A 190 5.68 -6.00 23.34
C ARG A 190 5.89 -7.50 23.56
N SER A 191 4.96 -8.33 23.07
CA SER A 191 5.10 -9.79 23.07
C SER A 191 6.08 -10.33 22.02
N GLY A 192 6.70 -9.46 21.21
CA GLY A 192 7.58 -9.84 20.10
C GLY A 192 6.84 -10.14 18.79
N LYS A 193 5.52 -10.42 18.84
CA LYS A 193 4.70 -10.67 17.66
C LYS A 193 4.63 -9.46 16.74
N ARG A 194 4.61 -9.71 15.44
CA ARG A 194 4.57 -8.69 14.40
C ARG A 194 3.22 -8.65 13.68
N LYS A 195 2.89 -7.48 13.13
CA LYS A 195 1.73 -7.28 12.26
C LYS A 195 2.08 -6.28 11.17
N LEU A 196 1.37 -6.37 10.06
CA LEU A 196 1.39 -5.34 9.03
C LEU A 196 0.11 -4.52 9.09
N LEU A 197 0.22 -3.22 8.82
CA LEU A 197 -0.90 -2.34 8.52
C LEU A 197 -1.13 -2.38 7.01
N THR A 198 -2.38 -2.59 6.59
CA THR A 198 -2.74 -2.73 5.19
C THR A 198 -4.01 -1.97 4.85
N PHE A 199 -4.01 -1.30 3.71
CA PHE A 199 -5.23 -0.98 2.98
C PHE A 199 -5.62 -2.19 2.12
N ASP A 200 -6.84 -2.64 2.31
CA ASP A 200 -7.41 -3.79 1.61
C ASP A 200 -8.59 -3.28 0.78
N PRO A 201 -8.46 -3.21 -0.56
CA PRO A 201 -9.47 -2.58 -1.41
C PRO A 201 -10.79 -3.35 -1.43
N ALA A 202 -10.86 -4.55 -0.85
CA ALA A 202 -12.11 -5.27 -0.65
C ALA A 202 -12.99 -4.70 0.48
N TRP A 203 -12.46 -3.81 1.34
CA TRP A 203 -13.19 -3.28 2.50
C TRP A 203 -13.32 -1.78 2.44
N GLN A 204 -14.54 -1.31 2.70
CA GLN A 204 -14.81 0.11 2.88
C GLN A 204 -14.22 0.61 4.21
N PRO A 205 -13.67 1.83 4.26
CA PRO A 205 -13.15 2.41 5.49
C PRO A 205 -14.32 2.60 6.47
N PRO A 206 -14.19 2.16 7.73
CA PRO A 206 -15.20 2.44 8.75
C PRO A 206 -15.45 3.95 8.84
N SER A 207 -16.72 4.36 9.00
CA SER A 207 -17.10 5.79 9.07
C SER A 207 -16.21 6.65 9.99
N PRO A 208 -15.80 6.19 11.20
CA PRO A 208 -14.90 6.97 12.06
C PRO A 208 -13.53 7.29 11.44
N MET A 209 -13.04 6.48 10.49
CA MET A 209 -11.73 6.69 9.86
C MET A 209 -11.74 7.82 8.82
N ARG A 210 -12.92 8.36 8.46
CA ARG A 210 -13.09 9.44 7.48
C ARG A 210 -12.84 10.84 8.06
N MET A 211 -12.73 10.95 9.38
CA MET A 211 -12.46 12.20 10.09
C MET A 211 -11.38 11.98 11.14
N PRO A 212 -10.69 13.03 11.62
CA PRO A 212 -9.73 12.91 12.71
C PRO A 212 -10.36 12.26 13.95
N LEU A 213 -9.73 11.23 14.49
CA LEU A 213 -10.21 10.52 15.67
C LEU A 213 -9.97 11.32 16.96
N ASN A 214 -10.85 11.11 17.95
CA ASN A 214 -10.72 11.64 19.31
C ASN A 214 -11.07 10.54 20.32
N LEU A 215 -10.26 10.39 21.38
CA LEU A 215 -10.46 9.38 22.43
C LEU A 215 -11.83 9.50 23.12
N ASN A 216 -12.31 10.72 23.34
CA ASN A 216 -13.54 10.98 24.10
C ASN A 216 -14.80 10.57 23.32
N GLN A 217 -14.69 10.35 22.01
CA GLN A 217 -15.82 10.03 21.15
C GLN A 217 -16.08 8.52 21.02
N HIS A 218 -15.14 7.68 21.44
CA HIS A 218 -15.22 6.23 21.18
C HIS A 218 -14.78 5.39 22.37
N ARG A 219 -15.55 4.33 22.66
CA ARG A 219 -15.17 3.33 23.67
C ARG A 219 -13.88 2.61 23.26
N ALA A 220 -13.05 2.25 24.24
CA ALA A 220 -11.76 1.59 24.00
C ALA A 220 -11.84 0.33 23.12
N TRP A 221 -12.88 -0.49 23.28
CA TRP A 221 -13.07 -1.68 22.45
C TRP A 221 -13.31 -1.33 20.96
N LYS A 222 -13.98 -0.20 20.68
CA LYS A 222 -14.25 0.27 19.32
C LYS A 222 -12.95 0.73 18.65
N LEU A 223 -12.08 1.43 19.38
CA LEU A 223 -10.74 1.80 18.90
C LEU A 223 -9.89 0.56 18.57
N LYS A 224 -9.91 -0.45 19.46
CA LYS A 224 -9.23 -1.74 19.21
C LYS A 224 -9.79 -2.45 17.97
N TRP A 225 -11.11 -2.41 17.78
CA TRP A 225 -11.75 -3.00 16.60
C TRP A 225 -11.41 -2.24 15.31
N LEU A 226 -11.39 -0.91 15.34
CA LEU A 226 -10.98 -0.07 14.20
C LEU A 226 -9.56 -0.44 13.77
N LEU A 227 -8.60 -0.43 14.69
CA LEU A 227 -7.23 -0.83 14.39
C LEU A 227 -7.15 -2.25 13.82
N LYS A 228 -7.95 -3.19 14.37
CA LYS A 228 -7.98 -4.58 13.90
C LYS A 228 -8.34 -4.70 12.42
N GLN A 229 -9.23 -3.85 11.89
CA GLN A 229 -9.63 -3.87 10.47
C GLN A 229 -8.44 -3.63 9.52
N TYR A 230 -7.47 -2.83 9.97
CA TYR A 230 -6.29 -2.47 9.18
C TYR A 230 -5.09 -3.37 9.43
N THR A 231 -5.17 -4.33 10.37
CA THR A 231 -4.03 -5.17 10.72
C THR A 231 -4.13 -6.58 10.15
N LYS A 232 -3.03 -7.07 9.57
CA LYS A 232 -2.84 -8.49 9.23
C LYS A 232 -1.77 -9.07 10.16
N SER A 233 -2.08 -10.19 10.81
CA SER A 233 -1.18 -10.85 11.77
C SER A 233 -0.26 -11.87 11.10
N GLU A 234 0.75 -12.35 11.83
CA GLU A 234 1.58 -13.49 11.40
C GLU A 234 0.71 -14.69 10.97
N ARG A 235 -0.33 -15.01 11.73
CA ARG A 235 -1.30 -16.09 11.40
C ARG A 235 -2.06 -15.85 10.10
N TYR A 236 -2.25 -14.60 9.68
CA TYR A 236 -2.82 -14.30 8.36
C TYR A 236 -1.83 -14.69 7.26
N PHE A 237 -0.56 -14.30 7.38
CA PHE A 237 0.46 -14.55 6.36
C PHE A 237 0.93 -16.01 6.30
N GLN A 238 0.95 -16.73 7.42
CA GLN A 238 1.30 -18.16 7.49
C GLN A 238 0.44 -19.08 6.60
N ARG A 239 -0.70 -18.58 6.10
CA ARG A 239 -1.61 -19.33 5.21
C ARG A 239 -1.13 -19.40 3.77
N TYR A 240 -0.13 -18.59 3.41
CA TYR A 240 0.38 -18.47 2.05
C TYR A 240 1.87 -18.81 2.02
N SER A 241 2.29 -19.51 0.98
CA SER A 241 3.68 -19.91 0.74
C SER A 241 4.41 -19.03 -0.26
N ALA A 242 3.75 -17.99 -0.77
CA ALA A 242 4.29 -17.09 -1.78
C ALA A 242 3.74 -15.68 -1.59
N PHE A 243 4.63 -14.69 -1.73
CA PHE A 243 4.31 -13.28 -1.76
C PHE A 243 5.18 -12.59 -2.79
N GLU A 244 4.67 -11.52 -3.37
CA GLU A 244 5.49 -10.57 -4.10
C GLU A 244 5.19 -9.17 -3.58
N THR A 245 6.19 -8.32 -3.55
CA THR A 245 6.04 -6.92 -3.19
C THR A 245 6.62 -6.03 -4.28
N LEU A 246 6.06 -4.84 -4.41
CA LEU A 246 6.65 -3.79 -5.23
C LEU A 246 6.73 -2.49 -4.44
N ILE A 247 7.92 -1.89 -4.47
CA ILE A 247 8.23 -0.62 -3.81
C ILE A 247 8.58 0.41 -4.87
N ILE A 248 8.04 1.63 -4.77
CA ILE A 248 8.51 2.77 -5.56
C ILE A 248 9.78 3.33 -4.89
N GLU A 249 10.87 3.40 -5.65
CA GLU A 249 12.14 3.90 -5.15
C GLU A 249 12.13 5.43 -5.08
N HIS A 250 12.85 5.99 -4.11
CA HIS A 250 13.10 7.42 -4.11
C HIS A 250 14.14 7.75 -5.15
N ARG A 251 13.81 8.66 -6.08
CA ARG A 251 14.81 9.39 -6.83
C ARG A 251 15.65 10.17 -5.82
N ILE A 252 16.83 9.65 -5.51
CA ILE A 252 17.93 10.48 -5.03
C ILE A 252 18.21 11.43 -6.20
N GLY A 253 18.24 12.73 -5.92
CA GLY A 253 18.38 13.76 -6.95
C GLY A 253 19.48 13.39 -7.97
N ASP A 254 19.09 13.42 -9.23
CA ASP A 254 19.91 13.45 -10.44
C ASP A 254 21.36 12.95 -10.29
N GLN A 255 21.55 11.63 -10.29
CA GLN A 255 22.76 11.09 -10.92
C GLN A 255 22.42 10.85 -12.38
N SER A 256 22.88 11.78 -13.20
CA SER A 256 22.84 11.74 -14.65
C SER A 256 23.34 10.38 -15.16
N TYR A 257 22.39 9.49 -15.46
CA TYR A 257 22.65 8.37 -16.36
C TYR A 257 22.60 8.95 -17.78
N THR A 258 23.75 9.36 -18.29
CA THR A 258 23.95 9.43 -19.73
C THR A 258 24.04 8.01 -20.29
N PRO A 259 23.44 7.77 -21.47
CA PRO A 259 23.32 6.44 -22.08
C PRO A 259 24.66 5.79 -22.40
#